data_AF-A0AAE3ZBQ3-F1
#
_entry.id   AF-A0AAE3ZBQ3-F1
#
_cell.length_a   1.000
_cell.length_b   1.000
_cell.length_c   1.000
_cell.angle_alpha   90.00
_cell.angle_beta   90.00
_cell.angle_gamma   90.00
#
_symmetry.space_group_name_H-M   'P 1'
#
loop_
_entity.id
_entity.type
_entity.pdbx_description
1 polymer ?
#
loop_
_entity_poly.entity_id
_entity_poly.type
_entity_poly.pdbx_seq_one_letter_code
_entity_poly.pdbx_strand_id
1 'polypeptide(L)'
;MSDNGKVIKLVAKPVRRDVFKNGSSEANLGDRSMFTHALYLDEKEVGFDGGACTVVRMEDDGRYYILCNVSMMLPDGTIAFQTFVEESFPPPPFYAAITGGTGAYKGARGEMHIDPASPETHYYTIYLDGTDD
;
A
#
# COMPACT_ATOMS: atom_id res chain seq x y z
N MET A 1 -14.11 26.81 -0.28
CA MET A 1 -13.16 27.25 -1.33
C MET A 1 -12.55 25.98 -1.87
N SER A 2 -12.53 25.81 -3.19
CA SER A 2 -12.28 24.54 -3.87
C SER A 2 -10.82 24.13 -3.75
N ASP A 3 -10.57 23.20 -2.85
CA ASP A 3 -9.32 22.50 -2.75
C ASP A 3 -9.27 21.44 -3.86
N ASN A 4 -8.49 21.71 -4.92
CA ASN A 4 -8.33 20.78 -6.02
C ASN A 4 -7.23 19.78 -5.64
N GLY A 5 -7.59 18.78 -4.83
CA GLY A 5 -6.71 17.69 -4.42
C GLY A 5 -5.87 17.13 -5.58
N LYS A 6 -4.67 16.65 -5.26
CA LYS A 6 -3.70 16.18 -6.26
C LYS A 6 -3.88 14.68 -6.49
N VAL A 7 -3.99 14.28 -7.77
CA VAL A 7 -4.04 12.86 -8.17
C VAL A 7 -2.70 12.43 -8.75
N ILE A 8 -2.13 11.35 -8.24
CA ILE A 8 -0.91 10.71 -8.75
C ILE A 8 -1.25 9.28 -9.14
N LYS A 9 -0.86 8.87 -10.35
CA LYS A 9 -1.04 7.49 -10.83
C LYS A 9 0.32 6.83 -11.02
N LEU A 10 0.50 5.67 -10.42
CA LEU A 10 1.72 4.88 -10.53
C LEU A 10 1.38 3.45 -10.93
N VAL A 11 2.30 2.81 -11.65
CA VAL A 11 2.31 1.37 -11.85
C VAL A 11 3.34 0.80 -10.87
N ALA A 12 2.91 -0.09 -9.99
CA ALA A 12 3.80 -0.80 -9.08
C ALA A 12 4.05 -2.22 -9.59
N LYS A 13 5.33 -2.58 -9.72
CA LYS A 13 5.77 -3.91 -10.13
C LYS A 13 6.43 -4.62 -8.97
N PRO A 14 5.92 -5.78 -8.51
CA PRO A 14 6.54 -6.48 -7.42
C PRO A 14 7.97 -6.91 -7.70
N VAL A 15 8.86 -6.64 -6.73
CA VAL A 15 10.28 -7.01 -6.81
C VAL A 15 10.57 -8.19 -5.89
N ARG A 16 10.04 -8.13 -4.67
CA ARG A 16 10.23 -9.19 -3.67
C ARG A 16 9.08 -9.20 -2.69
N ARG A 17 8.69 -10.41 -2.28
CA ARG A 17 7.81 -10.66 -1.13
C ARG A 17 8.35 -11.84 -0.34
N ASP A 18 8.51 -11.68 0.96
CA ASP A 18 8.84 -12.77 1.90
C ASP A 18 7.72 -12.90 2.91
N VAL A 19 7.36 -14.15 3.25
CA VAL A 19 6.34 -14.47 4.25
C VAL A 19 6.99 -15.18 5.42
N PHE A 20 6.75 -14.67 6.62
CA PHE A 20 7.22 -15.21 7.88
C PHE A 20 6.03 -15.79 8.64
N LYS A 21 6.03 -17.11 8.82
CA LYS A 21 4.96 -17.83 9.51
C LYS A 21 5.13 -17.79 11.03
N ASN A 22 4.01 -17.60 11.73
CA ASN A 22 3.89 -17.68 13.18
C ASN A 22 3.20 -18.97 13.64
N GLY A 23 3.31 -20.04 12.85
CA GLY A 23 2.70 -21.33 13.14
C GLY A 23 2.75 -22.26 11.93
N SER A 24 2.08 -23.41 12.04
CA SER A 24 2.04 -24.44 11.00
C SER A 24 0.77 -24.43 10.15
N SER A 25 -0.24 -23.63 10.51
CA SER A 25 -1.45 -23.47 9.69
C SER A 25 -1.17 -22.63 8.45
N GLU A 26 -2.06 -22.74 7.46
CA GLU A 26 -2.01 -21.94 6.23
C GLU A 26 -1.99 -20.44 6.52
N ALA A 27 -2.79 -19.98 7.48
CA ALA A 27 -2.72 -18.64 8.04
C ALA A 27 -2.67 -18.74 9.57
N ASN A 28 -1.86 -17.89 10.20
CA ASN A 28 -1.77 -17.80 11.65
C ASN A 28 -1.84 -16.33 12.08
N LEU A 29 -2.44 -16.07 13.24
CA LEU A 29 -2.34 -14.77 13.88
C LEU A 29 -0.86 -14.41 14.07
N GLY A 30 -0.46 -13.23 13.62
CA GLY A 30 0.93 -12.78 13.65
C GLY A 30 1.80 -13.27 12.50
N ASP A 31 1.26 -13.97 11.50
CA ASP A 31 1.96 -14.15 10.20
C ASP A 31 2.31 -12.77 9.62
N ARG A 32 3.51 -12.63 9.08
CA ARG A 32 4.01 -11.36 8.52
C ARG A 32 4.41 -11.52 7.08
N SER A 33 4.17 -10.51 6.26
CA SER A 33 4.80 -10.41 4.94
C SER A 33 5.56 -9.10 4.82
N MET A 34 6.75 -9.16 4.22
CA MET A 34 7.55 -8.00 3.86
C MET A 34 7.66 -7.95 2.35
N PHE A 35 7.48 -6.77 1.76
CA PHE A 35 7.49 -6.63 0.31
C PHE A 35 8.10 -5.31 -0.13
N THR A 36 8.49 -5.28 -1.40
CA THR A 36 8.89 -4.08 -2.12
C THR A 36 8.45 -4.16 -3.58
N HIS A 37 8.04 -3.02 -4.12
CA HIS A 37 7.73 -2.85 -5.52
C HIS A 37 8.56 -1.71 -6.13
N ALA A 38 8.91 -1.83 -7.40
CA ALA A 38 9.41 -0.72 -8.20
C ALA A 38 8.22 0.10 -8.71
N LEU A 39 8.31 1.43 -8.64
CA LEU A 39 7.23 2.35 -8.97
C LEU A 39 7.53 3.09 -10.27
N TYR A 40 6.58 3.06 -11.18
CA TYR A 40 6.69 3.66 -12.50
C TYR A 40 5.63 4.75 -12.67
N LEU A 41 6.06 5.89 -13.21
CA LEU A 41 5.17 6.89 -13.80
C LEU A 41 5.35 6.78 -15.31
N ASP A 42 4.26 6.42 -16.00
CA ASP A 42 4.31 5.94 -17.37
C ASP A 42 5.30 4.76 -17.51
N GLU A 43 6.35 4.91 -18.33
CA GLU A 43 7.38 3.88 -18.53
C GLU A 43 8.65 4.12 -17.73
N LYS A 44 8.72 5.22 -16.96
CA LYS A 44 9.92 5.61 -16.21
C LYS A 44 9.81 5.17 -14.76
N GLU A 45 10.82 4.47 -14.28
CA GLU A 45 10.97 4.20 -12.85
C GLU A 45 11.22 5.52 -12.09
N VAL A 46 10.38 5.80 -11.10
CA VAL A 46 10.42 7.01 -10.28
C VAL A 46 10.72 6.72 -8.82
N GLY A 47 10.79 5.46 -8.42
CA GLY A 47 11.16 5.07 -7.07
C GLY A 47 10.72 3.66 -6.73
N PHE A 48 10.50 3.41 -5.44
CA PHE A 48 10.11 2.11 -4.91
C PHE A 48 9.27 2.26 -3.65
N ASP A 49 8.45 1.25 -3.35
CA ASP A 49 7.80 1.11 -2.06
C ASP A 49 8.42 0.00 -1.21
N GLY A 50 8.13 0.02 0.08
CA GLY A 50 8.49 -1.02 1.02
C GLY A 50 7.49 -1.07 2.15
N GLY A 51 7.02 -2.27 2.48
CA GLY A 51 5.96 -2.44 3.46
C GLY A 51 6.03 -3.75 4.22
N ALA A 52 5.33 -3.75 5.35
CA ALA A 52 5.10 -4.94 6.15
C ALA A 52 3.61 -5.08 6.48
N CYS A 53 3.05 -6.24 6.21
CA CYS A 53 1.69 -6.62 6.59
C CYS A 53 1.73 -7.69 7.68
N THR A 54 0.83 -7.61 8.65
CA THR A 54 0.69 -8.61 9.71
C THR A 54 -0.76 -9.09 9.77
N VAL A 55 -0.97 -10.40 9.90
CA VAL A 55 -2.30 -10.97 10.22
C VAL A 55 -2.64 -10.59 11.66
N VAL A 56 -3.69 -9.79 11.84
CA VAL A 56 -4.08 -9.23 13.14
C VAL A 56 -5.42 -9.75 13.66
N ARG A 57 -6.20 -10.42 12.79
CA ARG A 57 -7.49 -11.00 13.16
C ARG A 57 -7.78 -12.21 12.28
N MET A 58 -8.36 -13.24 12.87
CA MET A 58 -8.88 -14.43 12.19
C MET A 58 -10.33 -14.67 12.63
N GLU A 59 -11.17 -15.09 11.71
CA GLU A 59 -12.56 -15.48 11.93
C GLU A 59 -12.70 -17.00 11.95
N ASP A 60 -13.76 -17.51 12.57
CA ASP A 60 -14.05 -18.95 12.66
C ASP A 60 -14.33 -19.60 11.29
N ASP A 61 -14.71 -18.80 10.29
CA ASP A 61 -14.95 -19.24 8.92
C ASP A 61 -13.69 -19.28 8.04
N GLY A 62 -12.51 -19.02 8.64
CA GLY A 62 -11.22 -19.06 7.97
C GLY A 62 -10.77 -17.74 7.34
N ARG A 63 -11.63 -16.71 7.31
CA ARG A 63 -11.22 -15.36 6.86
C ARG A 63 -10.23 -14.75 7.85
N TYR A 64 -9.35 -13.89 7.35
CA TYR A 64 -8.39 -13.19 8.18
C TYR A 64 -8.09 -11.80 7.64
N TYR A 65 -7.72 -10.91 8.55
CA TYR A 65 -7.46 -9.50 8.26
C TYR A 65 -5.99 -9.17 8.51
N ILE A 66 -5.43 -8.39 7.60
CA ILE A 66 -4.08 -7.88 7.70
C ILE A 66 -4.06 -6.38 7.93
N LEU A 67 -3.08 -5.93 8.72
CA LEU A 67 -2.72 -4.53 8.86
C LEU A 67 -1.38 -4.32 8.17
N CYS A 68 -1.33 -3.43 7.17
CA CYS A 68 -0.10 -3.08 6.48
C CYS A 68 0.36 -1.65 6.82
N ASN A 69 1.67 -1.51 7.02
CA ASN A 69 2.35 -0.23 7.10
C ASN A 69 3.34 -0.15 5.96
N VAL A 70 3.22 0.88 5.13
CA VAL A 70 3.98 0.99 3.89
C VAL A 70 4.50 2.41 3.73
N SER A 71 5.65 2.54 3.10
CA SER A 71 6.16 3.83 2.64
C SER A 71 6.67 3.70 1.22
N MET A 72 6.44 4.73 0.41
CA MET A 72 7.07 4.86 -0.90
C MET A 72 8.06 6.02 -0.92
N MET A 73 9.16 5.81 -1.61
CA MET A 73 10.16 6.83 -1.92
C MET A 73 9.97 7.26 -3.38
N LEU A 74 9.78 8.55 -3.57
CA LEU A 74 9.66 9.22 -4.87
C LEU A 74 10.75 10.31 -4.97
N PRO A 75 10.97 10.92 -6.14
CA PRO A 75 12.08 11.86 -6.32
C PRO A 75 11.97 13.09 -5.40
N ASP A 76 10.74 13.52 -5.12
CA ASP A 76 10.45 14.74 -4.37
C ASP A 76 10.16 14.49 -2.87
N GLY A 77 10.27 13.25 -2.40
CA GLY A 77 10.03 12.90 -0.99
C GLY A 77 9.40 11.52 -0.80
N THR A 78 8.91 11.27 0.41
CA THR A 78 8.25 10.00 0.76
C THR A 78 6.77 10.20 1.06
N ILE A 79 5.97 9.15 0.82
CA ILE A 79 4.57 9.05 1.24
C ILE A 79 4.42 7.83 2.14
N ALA A 80 3.78 8.00 3.29
CA ALA A 80 3.46 6.93 4.23
C ALA A 80 1.97 6.61 4.18
N PHE A 81 1.63 5.32 4.13
CA PHE A 81 0.24 4.87 4.07
C PHE A 81 0.04 3.56 4.83
N GLN A 82 -1.20 3.33 5.23
CA GLN A 82 -1.61 2.17 6.03
C GLN A 82 -2.89 1.56 5.48
N THR A 83 -3.02 0.23 5.60
CA THR A 83 -4.24 -0.49 5.21
C THR A 83 -4.67 -1.43 6.33
N PHE A 84 -5.98 -1.65 6.43
CA PHE A 84 -6.58 -2.72 7.19
C PHE A 84 -7.60 -3.38 6.26
N VAL A 85 -7.32 -4.61 5.82
CA VAL A 85 -8.13 -5.29 4.80
C VAL A 85 -8.28 -6.76 5.13
N GLU A 86 -9.35 -7.37 4.62
CA GLU A 86 -9.46 -8.82 4.54
C GLU A 86 -8.45 -9.32 3.51
N GLU A 87 -7.62 -10.29 3.88
CA GLU A 87 -6.69 -10.91 2.91
C GLU A 87 -7.44 -12.01 2.16
N SER A 88 -7.49 -11.88 0.83
CA SER A 88 -8.08 -12.87 -0.07
C SER A 88 -7.20 -13.06 -1.31
N PHE A 89 -7.34 -14.19 -2.00
CA PHE A 89 -6.63 -14.45 -3.25
C PHE A 89 -7.57 -14.87 -4.38
N PRO A 90 -7.57 -14.17 -5.53
CA PRO A 90 -6.90 -12.89 -5.76
C PRO A 90 -7.49 -11.77 -4.88
N PRO A 91 -6.68 -10.77 -4.49
CA PRO A 91 -7.21 -9.63 -3.72
C PRO A 91 -8.07 -8.73 -4.62
N PRO A 92 -9.28 -8.33 -4.20
CA PRO A 92 -10.03 -7.29 -4.89
C PRO A 92 -9.34 -5.94 -4.72
N PRO A 93 -9.67 -4.92 -5.53
CA PRO A 93 -9.20 -3.57 -5.29
C PRO A 93 -9.60 -3.04 -3.90
N PHE A 94 -8.71 -2.28 -3.25
CA PHE A 94 -8.89 -1.78 -1.90
C PHE A 94 -8.28 -0.39 -1.72
N TYR A 95 -8.50 0.22 -0.55
CA TYR A 95 -8.00 1.54 -0.22
C TYR A 95 -6.97 1.50 0.91
N ALA A 96 -5.97 2.38 0.81
CA ALA A 96 -5.05 2.71 1.89
C ALA A 96 -5.27 4.15 2.35
N ALA A 97 -5.10 4.41 3.64
CA ALA A 97 -5.08 5.76 4.18
C ALA A 97 -3.67 6.35 4.06
N ILE A 98 -3.55 7.55 3.50
CA ILE A 98 -2.30 8.31 3.47
C ILE A 98 -2.16 9.06 4.79
N THR A 99 -1.11 8.76 5.53
CA THR A 99 -0.92 9.23 6.92
C THR A 99 0.15 10.30 7.05
N GLY A 100 0.93 10.55 6.00
CA GLY A 100 1.93 11.61 5.98
C GLY A 100 2.93 11.46 4.85
N GLY A 101 3.97 12.29 4.91
CA GLY A 101 5.05 12.27 3.95
C GLY A 101 6.16 13.27 4.28
N THR A 102 7.15 13.33 3.40
CA THR A 102 8.31 14.25 3.49
C THR A 102 8.50 15.00 2.17
N GLY A 103 9.37 16.02 2.15
CA GLY A 103 9.64 16.81 0.96
C GLY A 103 8.37 17.48 0.43
N ALA A 104 8.08 17.30 -0.85
CA ALA A 104 6.86 17.81 -1.49
C ALA A 104 5.56 17.19 -0.96
N TYR A 105 5.66 16.12 -0.16
CA TYR A 105 4.52 15.41 0.45
C TYR A 105 4.42 15.65 1.96
N LYS A 106 5.11 16.66 2.50
CA LYS A 106 5.02 17.02 3.91
C LYS A 106 3.57 17.36 4.27
N GLY A 107 3.04 16.71 5.31
CA GLY A 107 1.66 16.93 5.76
C GLY A 107 0.59 16.21 4.92
N ALA A 108 0.98 15.44 3.90
CA ALA A 108 0.05 14.72 3.03
C ALA A 108 -1.00 13.90 3.80
N ARG A 109 -2.25 13.98 3.34
CA ARG A 109 -3.42 13.21 3.78
C ARG A 109 -4.19 12.77 2.55
N GLY A 110 -5.14 11.86 2.74
CA GLY A 110 -6.03 11.37 1.71
C GLY A 110 -6.03 9.85 1.63
N GLU A 111 -6.31 9.32 0.45
CA GLU A 111 -6.49 7.90 0.22
C GLU A 111 -5.78 7.43 -1.05
N MET A 112 -5.49 6.15 -1.09
CA MET A 112 -4.86 5.51 -2.24
C MET A 112 -5.66 4.28 -2.62
N HIS A 113 -6.21 4.28 -3.83
CA HIS A 113 -6.83 3.11 -4.43
C HIS A 113 -5.74 2.21 -5.02
N ILE A 114 -5.75 0.95 -4.60
CA ILE A 114 -4.82 -0.09 -5.04
C ILE A 114 -5.61 -1.14 -5.80
N ASP A 115 -5.28 -1.33 -7.08
CA ASP A 115 -5.86 -2.35 -7.95
C ASP A 115 -4.80 -3.42 -8.28
N PRO A 116 -4.88 -4.62 -7.69
CA PRO A 116 -3.97 -5.73 -7.93
C PRO A 116 -4.26 -6.42 -9.29
N ALA A 117 -4.10 -5.68 -10.39
CA ALA A 117 -4.50 -6.11 -11.72
C ALA A 117 -3.90 -7.47 -12.16
N SER A 118 -2.69 -7.79 -11.70
CA SER A 118 -2.07 -9.12 -11.85
C SER A 118 -1.02 -9.36 -10.75
N PRO A 119 -0.49 -10.60 -10.62
CA PRO A 119 0.63 -10.87 -9.71
C PRO A 119 1.89 -10.04 -9.95
N GLU A 120 2.04 -9.48 -11.16
CA GLU A 120 3.23 -8.73 -11.60
C GLU A 120 2.97 -7.22 -11.71
N THR A 121 1.72 -6.79 -11.58
CA THR A 121 1.32 -5.40 -11.82
C THR A 121 0.20 -4.98 -10.90
N HIS A 122 0.43 -3.92 -10.13
CA HIS A 122 -0.62 -3.20 -9.40
C HIS A 122 -0.73 -1.77 -9.93
N TYR A 123 -1.95 -1.26 -10.02
CA TYR A 123 -2.21 0.15 -10.31
C TYR A 123 -2.50 0.91 -9.02
N TYR A 124 -1.76 1.99 -8.81
CA TYR A 124 -1.89 2.86 -7.66
C TYR A 124 -2.48 4.19 -8.12
N THR A 125 -3.63 4.57 -7.56
CA THR A 125 -4.18 5.93 -7.72
C THR A 125 -4.22 6.61 -6.37
N ILE A 126 -3.36 7.60 -6.19
CA ILE A 126 -3.15 8.34 -4.95
C ILE A 126 -3.96 9.64 -5.05
N TYR A 127 -4.88 9.85 -4.13
CA TYR A 127 -5.67 11.05 -3.97
C TYR A 127 -5.15 11.77 -2.73
N LEU A 128 -4.44 12.87 -2.96
CA LEU A 128 -3.98 13.74 -1.88
C LEU A 128 -5.04 14.81 -1.64
N ASP A 129 -5.50 14.89 -0.39
CA ASP A 129 -6.21 16.06 0.11
C ASP A 129 -5.30 17.27 -0.12
N GLY A 130 -5.84 18.38 -0.58
CA GLY A 130 -5.02 19.56 -0.68
C GLY A 130 -4.83 20.20 0.69
N THR A 131 -3.83 21.07 0.72
CA THR A 131 -3.30 21.61 1.95
C THR A 131 -4.06 22.90 2.25
N ASP A 132 -4.94 22.86 3.25
CA ASP A 132 -5.35 24.07 3.95
C ASP A 132 -4.10 24.61 4.69
N ASP A 133 -3.41 25.55 4.07
CA ASP A 133 -2.29 26.31 4.63
C ASP A 133 -2.80 27.46 5.53
#